data_AF-A0A1H0LEN2-F1
#
_entry.id   AF-A0A1H0LEN2-F1
#
_cell.length_a   1.000
_cell.length_b   1.000
_cell.length_c   1.000
_cell.angle_alpha   90.00
_cell.angle_beta   90.00
_cell.angle_gamma   90.00
#
_symmetry.space_group_name_H-M   'P 1'
#
loop_
_entity.id
_entity.type
_entity.pdbx_description
1 polymer ?
#
loop_
_entity_poly.entity_id
_entity_poly.type
_entity_poly.pdbx_seq_one_letter_code
_entity_poly.pdbx_strand_id
1 'polypeptide(L)'
;MRTSRLNERIEALRQQMRSLQAMAKNVELAPDRQVSLTDPDARAMATHGKGTGLVGYNVQAAVDTDSHIVVAHEVTNLGHDRTQLANMGR
;
A
#
# COMPACT_ATOMS: atom_id res chain seq x y z
N MET A 1 -4.48 -0.18 -43.53
CA MET A 1 -5.30 0.00 -42.30
C MET A 1 -5.01 -1.00 -41.19
N ARG A 2 -4.98 -2.33 -41.42
CA ARG A 2 -4.67 -3.30 -40.34
C ARG A 2 -3.24 -3.17 -39.80
N THR A 3 -2.25 -2.98 -40.67
CA THR A 3 -0.84 -2.90 -40.30
C THR A 3 -0.50 -1.62 -39.52
N SER A 4 -1.15 -0.49 -39.84
CA SER A 4 -0.94 0.77 -39.11
C SER A 4 -1.44 0.70 -37.67
N ARG A 5 -2.65 0.17 -37.46
CA ARG A 5 -3.23 -0.04 -36.11
C ARG A 5 -2.39 -1.01 -35.26
N LEU A 6 -1.75 -2.00 -35.89
CA LEU A 6 -0.84 -2.92 -35.19
C LEU A 6 0.43 -2.20 -34.73
N ASN A 7 1.03 -1.40 -35.61
CA ASN A 7 2.22 -0.61 -35.28
C ASN A 7 1.95 0.40 -34.15
N GLU A 8 0.81 1.10 -34.19
CA GLU A 8 0.37 1.98 -33.11
C GLU A 8 0.26 1.25 -31.76
N ARG A 9 -0.30 0.04 -31.77
CA ARG A 9 -0.46 -0.76 -30.55
C ARG A 9 0.89 -1.26 -30.01
N ILE A 10 1.82 -1.62 -30.89
CA ILE A 10 3.19 -1.99 -30.51
C ILE A 10 3.90 -0.80 -29.86
N GLU A 11 3.80 0.40 -30.44
CA GLU A 11 4.42 1.60 -29.86
C GLU A 11 3.81 1.97 -28.49
N ALA A 12 2.49 1.86 -28.33
CA ALA A 12 1.84 2.05 -27.05
C ALA A 12 2.37 1.06 -25.99
N LEU A 13 2.50 -0.23 -26.34
CA LEU A 13 3.05 -1.25 -25.44
C LEU A 13 4.52 -0.97 -25.08
N ARG A 14 5.34 -0.54 -26.04
CA ARG A 14 6.74 -0.14 -25.79
C ARG A 14 6.82 1.05 -24.83
N GLN A 15 5.93 2.02 -24.97
CA GLN A 15 5.86 3.16 -24.05
C GLN A 15 5.44 2.74 -22.64
N GLN A 16 4.43 1.85 -22.52
CA GLN A 16 4.01 1.29 -21.25
C GLN A 16 5.16 0.52 -20.56
N MET A 17 5.91 -0.30 -21.32
CA MET A 17 7.06 -1.03 -20.79
C MET A 17 8.14 -0.10 -20.22
N ARG A 18 8.47 0.99 -20.92
CA ARG A 18 9.44 1.98 -20.42
C ARG A 18 8.97 2.63 -19.12
N SER A 19 7.68 2.97 -19.03
CA SER A 19 7.08 3.52 -17.80
C SER A 19 7.18 2.55 -16.62
N LEU A 20 6.84 1.28 -16.85
CA LEU A 20 6.91 0.23 -15.83
C LEU A 20 8.35 -0.02 -15.35
N GLN A 21 9.33 0.00 -16.26
CA GLN A 21 10.75 -0.13 -15.88
C GLN A 21 11.24 1.02 -15.01
N ALA A 22 10.84 2.26 -15.33
CA ALA A 22 11.17 3.41 -14.50
C ALA A 22 10.51 3.31 -13.11
N MET A 23 9.25 2.88 -13.06
CA MET A 23 8.54 2.67 -11.79
C MET A 23 9.18 1.56 -10.95
N ALA A 24 9.62 0.46 -11.58
CA ALA A 24 10.30 -0.64 -10.88
C ALA A 24 11.56 -0.16 -10.15
N LYS A 25 12.35 0.72 -10.77
CA LYS A 25 13.52 1.34 -10.13
C LYS A 25 13.13 2.18 -8.92
N ASN A 26 12.04 2.94 -9.00
CA ASN A 26 11.56 3.73 -7.87
C ASN A 26 11.10 2.84 -6.71
N VAL A 27 10.42 1.74 -7.02
CA VAL A 27 10.01 0.73 -6.03
C VAL A 27 11.23 0.09 -5.36
N GLU A 28 12.28 -0.22 -6.11
CA GLU A 28 13.50 -0.82 -5.56
C GLU A 28 14.26 0.13 -4.61
N LEU A 29 14.21 1.43 -4.88
CA LEU A 29 14.83 2.46 -4.04
C LEU A 29 14.03 2.80 -2.77
N ALA A 30 12.75 2.44 -2.71
CA ALA A 30 11.90 2.70 -1.55
C ALA A 30 12.32 1.81 -0.36
N PRO A 31 12.38 2.34 0.88
CA PRO A 31 12.85 1.60 2.06
C PRO A 31 12.11 0.27 2.32
N ASP A 32 10.80 0.24 2.06
CA ASP A 32 9.91 -0.89 2.25
C ASP A 32 9.52 -1.56 0.94
N ARG A 33 10.20 -1.21 -0.15
CA ARG A 33 10.01 -1.77 -1.51
C ARG A 33 8.58 -1.64 -2.04
N GLN A 34 7.90 -0.54 -1.73
CA GLN A 34 6.63 -0.18 -2.36
C GLN A 34 6.53 1.33 -2.59
N VAL A 35 5.62 1.73 -3.48
CA VAL A 35 5.29 3.13 -3.73
C VAL A 35 3.78 3.26 -3.86
N SER A 36 3.20 4.15 -3.06
CA SER A 36 1.78 4.53 -3.17
C SER A 36 1.63 5.77 -4.04
N LEU A 37 0.74 5.71 -5.03
CA LEU A 37 0.61 6.75 -6.06
C LEU A 37 -0.35 7.88 -5.68
N THR A 38 -1.27 7.64 -4.75
CA THR A 38 -2.28 8.61 -4.30
C THR A 38 -1.92 9.27 -2.98
N ASP A 39 -1.36 8.48 -2.07
CA ASP A 39 -0.98 8.90 -0.72
C ASP A 39 0.39 8.28 -0.38
N PRO A 40 1.46 9.09 -0.27
CA PRO A 40 2.82 8.62 -0.01
C PRO A 40 3.00 7.83 1.29
N ASP A 41 2.09 7.97 2.26
CA ASP A 41 2.20 7.36 3.59
C ASP A 41 1.36 6.08 3.72
N ALA A 42 0.37 5.87 2.85
CA ALA A 42 -0.42 4.64 2.82
C ALA A 42 0.38 3.43 2.33
N ARG A 43 0.09 2.23 2.84
CA ARG A 43 0.87 1.01 2.57
C ARG A 43 -0.02 -0.16 2.20
N ALA A 44 0.44 -1.01 1.28
CA ALA A 44 -0.24 -2.24 0.93
C ALA A 44 -0.08 -3.27 2.06
N MET A 45 -1.20 -3.72 2.60
CA MET A 45 -1.27 -4.68 3.70
C MET A 45 -1.79 -6.03 3.21
N ALA A 46 -1.16 -7.12 3.65
CA ALA A 46 -1.60 -8.46 3.31
C ALA A 46 -2.95 -8.76 3.97
N THR A 47 -4.04 -8.70 3.19
CA THR A 47 -5.33 -9.23 3.59
C THR A 47 -5.39 -10.70 3.18
N HIS A 48 -5.84 -11.57 4.08
CA HIS A 48 -5.88 -13.01 3.83
C HIS A 48 -6.73 -13.30 2.57
N GLY A 49 -6.12 -13.95 1.57
CA GLY A 49 -6.85 -14.77 0.59
C GLY A 49 -7.07 -14.24 -0.84
N LYS A 50 -6.64 -13.03 -1.25
CA LYS A 50 -6.98 -12.53 -2.61
C LYS A 50 -5.86 -11.94 -3.45
N GLY A 51 -4.60 -11.90 -2.98
CA GLY A 51 -3.48 -11.39 -3.77
C GLY A 51 -3.55 -9.89 -4.09
N THR A 52 -4.57 -9.19 -3.59
CA THR A 52 -4.68 -7.73 -3.60
C THR A 52 -4.68 -7.26 -2.15
N GLY A 53 -3.55 -6.70 -1.72
CA GLY A 53 -3.46 -6.08 -0.40
C GLY A 53 -4.36 -4.85 -0.33
N LEU A 54 -4.98 -4.62 0.83
CA LEU A 54 -5.64 -3.33 1.08
C LEU A 54 -4.55 -2.26 1.20
N VAL A 55 -4.68 -1.16 0.48
CA VAL A 55 -3.76 -0.01 0.63
C VAL A 55 -4.37 0.95 1.65
N GLY A 56 -3.66 1.20 2.75
CA GLY A 56 -4.16 2.07 3.80
C GLY A 56 -3.21 2.16 4.98
N TYR A 57 -3.79 2.44 6.14
CA TYR A 57 -3.10 2.58 7.42
C TYR A 57 -3.62 1.53 8.39
N ASN A 58 -2.75 1.03 9.25
CA ASN A 58 -3.16 0.20 10.38
C ASN A 58 -3.38 1.10 11.60
N VAL A 59 -4.62 1.22 12.08
CA VAL A 59 -4.92 2.00 13.28
C VAL A 59 -5.32 1.05 14.39
N GLN A 60 -4.66 1.21 15.53
CA GLN A 60 -4.98 0.50 16.75
C GLN A 60 -5.61 1.48 17.73
N ALA A 61 -6.56 1.01 18.54
CA ALA A 61 -7.21 1.83 19.55
C ALA A 61 -7.51 1.00 20.81
N ALA A 62 -7.31 1.61 21.97
CA ALA A 62 -7.76 1.09 23.25
C ALA A 62 -9.02 1.83 23.68
N VAL A 63 -10.02 1.09 24.17
CA VAL A 63 -11.33 1.62 24.54
C VAL A 63 -11.58 1.31 26.01
N ASP A 64 -12.00 2.33 26.76
CA ASP A 64 -12.47 2.16 28.12
C ASP A 64 -13.78 1.35 28.13
N THR A 65 -13.84 0.30 28.95
CA THR A 65 -14.96 -0.66 28.90
C THR A 65 -16.26 -0.11 29.45
N ASP A 66 -16.19 0.88 30.35
CA ASP A 66 -17.34 1.41 31.06
C ASP A 66 -17.95 2.62 30.36
N SER A 67 -17.10 3.55 29.91
CA SER A 67 -17.50 4.78 29.21
C SER A 67 -17.56 4.63 27.69
N HIS A 68 -16.97 3.56 27.13
CA HIS A 68 -16.85 3.32 25.69
C HIS A 68 -16.09 4.42 24.93
N ILE A 69 -15.22 5.15 25.62
CA ILE A 69 -14.38 6.20 25.03
C ILE A 69 -13.04 5.60 24.59
N VAL A 70 -12.52 6.05 23.45
CA VAL A 70 -11.16 5.74 23.00
C VAL A 70 -10.16 6.48 23.90
N VAL A 71 -9.36 5.73 24.66
CA VAL A 71 -8.40 6.28 25.62
C VAL A 71 -6.97 6.36 25.07
N ALA A 72 -6.66 5.58 24.03
CA ALA A 72 -5.40 5.64 23.31
C ALA A 72 -5.60 5.19 21.86
N HIS A 73 -4.82 5.76 20.93
CA HIS A 73 -4.78 5.32 19.55
C HIS A 73 -3.38 5.48 18.97
N GLU A 74 -3.03 4.61 18.01
CA GLU A 74 -1.76 4.69 17.29
C GLU A 74 -1.98 4.30 15.83
N VAL A 75 -1.33 5.03 14.92
CA VAL A 75 -1.32 4.74 13.50
C VAL A 75 0.02 4.14 13.14
N THR A 76 -0.01 2.98 12.49
CA THR A 76 1.15 2.19 12.12
C THR A 76 1.02 1.70 10.69
N ASN A 77 2.16 1.51 10.04
CA ASN A 77 2.26 1.01 8.68
C ASN A 77 2.66 -0.48 8.63
N LEU A 78 2.62 -1.15 9.79
CA LEU A 78 2.86 -2.59 9.89
C LEU A 78 1.64 -3.38 9.42
N GLY A 79 1.86 -4.31 8.50
CA GLY A 79 0.83 -5.17 7.91
C GLY A 79 0.19 -6.19 8.87
N HIS A 80 0.48 -6.11 10.17
CA HIS A 80 -0.04 -7.02 11.19
C HIS A 80 -0.31 -6.27 12.50
N ASP A 81 -1.24 -6.82 13.28
CA ASP A 81 -1.62 -6.24 14.58
C ASP A 81 -0.80 -6.83 15.75
N ARG A 82 0.10 -7.76 15.45
CA ARG A 82 0.95 -8.40 16.46
C ARG A 82 1.76 -7.34 17.22
N THR A 83 1.77 -7.49 18.54
CA THR A 83 2.48 -6.66 19.53
C THR A 83 2.11 -5.17 19.55
N GLN A 84 1.07 -4.73 18.85
CA GLN A 84 0.74 -3.29 18.78
C GLN A 84 -0.01 -2.77 20.01
N LEU A 85 -0.74 -3.64 20.74
CA LEU A 85 -1.51 -3.22 21.92
C LEU A 85 -0.65 -2.94 23.16
N ALA A 86 0.56 -3.51 23.26
CA ALA A 86 1.41 -3.38 24.45
C ALA A 86 1.85 -1.93 24.70
N ASN A 87 1.91 -1.10 23.66
CA ASN A 87 2.27 0.31 23.77
C ASN A 87 1.11 1.19 24.28
N MET A 88 -0.12 0.69 24.26
CA MET A 88 -1.34 1.46 24.59
C MET A 88 -1.71 1.44 26.06
N GLY A 89 -1.04 0.61 26.87
CA GLY A 89 -1.23 0.54 28.32
C GLY A 89 -0.14 1.28 29.13
N ARG A 90 0.63 2.16 28.48
CA ARG A 90 1.64 3.01 29.14
C ARG A 90 1.04 4.32 29.62
#